data_AF-A0A931Q0Y8-F1
#
_entry.id   AF-A0A931Q0Y8-F1
#
_cell.length_a   1.000
_cell.length_b   1.000
_cell.length_c   1.000
_cell.angle_alpha   90.00
_cell.angle_beta   90.00
_cell.angle_gamma   90.00
#
_symmetry.space_group_name_H-M   'P 1'
#
loop_
_entity.id
_entity.type
_entity.pdbx_description
1 polymer ?
#
loop_
_entity_poly.entity_id
_entity_poly.type
_entity_poly.pdbx_seq_one_letter_code
_entity_poly.pdbx_strand_id
1 'polypeptide(L)'
;MKWEYNSKYPAIDDLRNKAKRKIPRFAFEYLDGGCNEDVNLYKNTTELREVELAPYYLNNYSGADLKTELFGHVYDAPFGVAPVGLQGLIWPNSPEILAKAAVAHNIPFILSTVTTSSIERISEITEGKAWYQLYHPADSNLRDDILKRLDAAKYPVLVLLSDVPSFGYRPRDIRNGLAMPPRMTLSNILQIMTKPEWAIKTLIHGTPNFATLKPYMEKGLSMKQLGLFMNKTFSGRLNEERIKPIRDKWKGKIILKGVATEADTELAIKLGMDGVIVSNHGGRQLDAGQSAIKSMEPIVKNYKGKIKIMMDSGIRTGPDIARTLASGAEFTFLGRSFMYSVAALGNEGGNHIISSLKTQLKQVMEQVCCTVTADLKNHLTRCAIKPPRHVLND
;
A
#
# COMPACT_ATOMS: atom_id res chain seq x y z
N MET A 1 -12.83 -23.00 -4.41
CA MET A 1 -11.36 -23.04 -4.27
C MET A 1 -11.02 -22.72 -2.82
N LYS A 2 -10.18 -23.53 -2.16
CA LYS A 2 -9.72 -23.27 -0.79
C LYS A 2 -8.31 -22.72 -0.89
N TRP A 3 -8.08 -21.49 -0.43
CA TRP A 3 -6.74 -20.90 -0.44
C TRP A 3 -5.94 -21.43 0.74
N GLU A 4 -4.69 -21.83 0.49
CA GLU A 4 -3.82 -22.37 1.53
C GLU A 4 -3.08 -21.26 2.27
N TYR A 5 -3.08 -21.35 3.59
CA TYR A 5 -2.32 -20.49 4.49
C TYR A 5 -1.97 -21.27 5.76
N ASN A 6 -0.93 -20.82 6.46
CA ASN A 6 -0.44 -21.46 7.68
C ASN A 6 -1.42 -21.18 8.84
N SER A 7 -2.09 -22.23 9.30
CA SER A 7 -3.08 -22.18 10.38
C SER A 7 -2.51 -21.83 11.76
N LYS A 8 -1.18 -21.82 11.93
CA LYS A 8 -0.52 -21.31 13.16
C LYS A 8 -0.49 -19.79 13.22
N TYR A 9 -0.69 -19.10 12.09
CA TYR A 9 -0.68 -17.65 12.00
C TYR A 9 -1.90 -17.15 11.19
N PRO A 10 -3.14 -17.47 11.61
CA PRO A 10 -4.34 -17.14 10.83
C PRO A 10 -4.68 -15.65 10.86
N ALA A 11 -4.29 -14.92 11.92
CA ALA A 11 -4.57 -13.51 12.08
C ALA A 11 -3.36 -12.62 11.77
N ILE A 12 -3.64 -11.37 11.39
CA ILE A 12 -2.60 -10.35 11.17
C ILE A 12 -1.78 -10.09 12.43
N ASP A 13 -2.41 -10.15 13.61
CA ASP A 13 -1.72 -9.93 14.87
C ASP A 13 -0.73 -11.06 15.17
N ASP A 14 -1.01 -12.30 14.75
CA ASP A 14 -0.06 -13.41 14.86
C ASP A 14 1.20 -13.14 14.02
N LEU A 15 0.99 -12.68 12.77
CA LEU A 15 2.06 -12.30 11.85
C LEU A 15 2.85 -11.11 12.39
N ARG A 16 2.17 -10.06 12.86
CA ARG A 16 2.82 -8.88 13.46
C ARG A 16 3.64 -9.26 14.69
N ASN A 17 3.08 -10.08 15.58
CA ASN A 17 3.75 -10.51 16.81
C ASN A 17 4.94 -11.44 16.53
N LYS A 18 4.85 -12.28 15.49
CA LYS A 18 5.98 -13.09 15.04
C LYS A 18 7.06 -12.23 14.40
N ALA A 19 6.70 -11.29 13.52
CA ALA A 19 7.62 -10.34 12.91
C ALA A 19 8.39 -9.58 13.99
N LYS A 20 7.69 -9.01 15.00
CA LYS A 20 8.31 -8.30 16.14
C LYS A 20 9.36 -9.13 16.88
N ARG A 21 9.15 -10.44 17.01
CA ARG A 21 10.10 -11.35 17.65
C ARG A 21 11.27 -11.73 16.73
N LYS A 22 11.05 -11.76 15.42
CA LYS A 22 11.97 -12.30 14.43
C LYS A 22 12.96 -11.27 13.86
N ILE A 23 12.58 -10.00 13.78
CA ILE A 23 13.42 -8.93 13.20
C ILE A 23 13.95 -7.97 14.28
N PRO A 24 15.03 -7.21 14.00
CA PRO A 24 15.52 -6.19 14.92
C PRO A 24 14.46 -5.14 15.23
N ARG A 25 14.50 -4.60 16.46
CA ARG A 25 13.50 -3.62 16.92
C ARG A 25 13.49 -2.37 16.05
N PHE A 26 14.66 -1.86 15.62
CA PHE A 26 14.71 -0.70 14.71
C PHE A 26 13.95 -0.95 13.40
N ALA A 27 14.07 -2.15 12.81
CA ALA A 27 13.40 -2.50 11.57
C ALA A 27 11.89 -2.66 11.80
N PHE A 28 11.50 -3.30 12.91
CA PHE A 28 10.10 -3.42 13.28
C PHE A 28 9.44 -2.05 13.53
N GLU A 29 10.10 -1.17 14.28
CA GLU A 29 9.56 0.16 14.60
C GLU A 29 9.48 1.07 13.36
N TYR A 30 10.42 0.94 12.41
CA TYR A 30 10.34 1.63 11.12
C TYR A 30 9.07 1.27 10.32
N LEU A 31 8.69 -0.02 10.33
CA LEU A 31 7.47 -0.51 9.69
C LEU A 31 6.21 -0.12 10.46
N ASP A 32 6.22 -0.38 11.77
CA ASP A 32 5.03 -0.32 12.62
C ASP A 32 4.62 1.12 12.94
N GLY A 33 5.59 2.04 13.10
CA GLY A 33 5.36 3.41 13.53
C GLY A 33 4.66 4.32 12.51
N GLY A 34 4.00 5.33 13.03
CA GLY A 34 3.46 6.52 12.35
C GLY A 34 4.36 7.74 12.60
N CYS A 35 3.79 8.93 12.43
CA CYS A 35 4.42 10.21 12.77
C CYS A 35 3.87 10.79 14.08
N ASN A 36 4.63 11.68 14.71
CA ASN A 36 4.33 12.33 15.98
C ASN A 36 3.85 11.31 17.04
N GLU A 37 2.60 11.41 17.51
CA GLU A 37 2.03 10.60 18.58
C GLU A 37 1.27 9.35 18.08
N ASP A 38 1.38 9.02 16.79
CA ASP A 38 0.69 7.89 16.13
C ASP A 38 -0.85 8.02 16.13
N VAL A 39 -1.41 9.20 16.39
CA VAL A 39 -2.87 9.43 16.49
C VAL A 39 -3.57 8.99 15.20
N ASN A 40 -3.09 9.47 14.05
CA ASN A 40 -3.71 9.17 12.76
C ASN A 40 -3.48 7.72 12.33
N LEU A 41 -2.36 7.11 12.75
CA LEU A 41 -2.10 5.69 12.53
C LEU A 41 -3.20 4.81 13.15
N TYR A 42 -3.59 5.08 14.40
CA TYR A 42 -4.67 4.34 15.07
C TYR A 42 -6.03 4.71 14.50
N LYS A 43 -6.29 6.01 14.31
CA LYS A 43 -7.54 6.54 13.75
C LYS A 43 -7.93 5.87 12.43
N ASN A 44 -6.95 5.63 11.55
CA ASN A 44 -7.15 4.92 10.28
C ASN A 44 -7.83 3.55 10.42
N THR A 45 -7.50 2.78 11.46
CA THR A 45 -8.08 1.44 11.65
C THR A 45 -9.37 1.51 12.45
N THR A 46 -9.42 2.36 13.48
CA THR A 46 -10.59 2.49 14.35
C THR A 46 -11.80 3.01 13.58
N GLU A 47 -11.67 4.14 12.85
CA GLU A 47 -12.79 4.74 12.12
C GLU A 47 -13.23 3.88 10.92
N LEU A 48 -12.32 3.12 10.30
CA LEU A 48 -12.69 2.16 9.26
C LEU A 48 -13.59 1.06 9.81
N ARG A 49 -13.35 0.62 11.05
CA ARG A 49 -14.13 -0.44 11.70
C ARG A 49 -15.46 0.01 12.29
N GLU A 50 -15.77 1.30 12.21
CA GLU A 50 -17.12 1.83 12.47
C GLU A 50 -18.09 1.60 11.29
N VAL A 51 -17.58 1.26 10.10
CA VAL A 51 -18.41 0.99 8.91
C VAL A 51 -19.00 -0.41 9.00
N GLU A 52 -20.26 -0.55 9.38
CA GLU A 52 -20.90 -1.86 9.57
C GLU A 52 -21.66 -2.35 8.33
N LEU A 53 -21.71 -3.68 8.17
CA LEU A 53 -22.45 -4.35 7.11
C LEU A 53 -23.65 -5.13 7.69
N ALA A 54 -24.78 -5.07 6.99
CA ALA A 54 -26.00 -5.80 7.32
C ALA A 54 -26.02 -7.16 6.60
N PRO A 55 -26.15 -8.29 7.33
CA PRO A 55 -26.33 -9.59 6.73
C PRO A 55 -27.80 -9.83 6.29
N TYR A 56 -27.99 -10.63 5.23
CA TYR A 56 -29.31 -10.99 4.70
C TYR A 56 -29.44 -12.51 4.50
N TYR A 57 -29.48 -13.27 5.60
CA TYR A 57 -29.34 -14.73 5.61
C TYR A 57 -30.41 -15.54 4.84
N LEU A 58 -31.56 -14.96 4.55
CA LEU A 58 -32.66 -15.64 3.85
C LEU A 58 -32.66 -15.40 2.33
N ASN A 59 -31.70 -14.64 1.81
CA ASN A 59 -31.59 -14.39 0.38
C ASN A 59 -30.98 -15.59 -0.35
N ASN A 60 -31.41 -15.81 -1.59
CA ASN A 60 -30.74 -16.74 -2.49
C ASN A 60 -29.30 -16.28 -2.73
N TYR A 61 -28.36 -17.22 -2.62
CA TYR A 61 -26.93 -16.93 -2.74
C TYR A 61 -26.22 -18.01 -3.57
N SER A 62 -25.57 -17.60 -4.65
CA SER A 62 -24.90 -18.48 -5.62
C SER A 62 -23.39 -18.57 -5.44
N GLY A 63 -22.82 -17.86 -4.45
CA GLY A 63 -21.38 -17.78 -4.23
C GLY A 63 -20.80 -16.40 -4.53
N ALA A 64 -19.66 -16.10 -3.89
CA ALA A 64 -18.97 -14.83 -4.02
C ALA A 64 -17.85 -14.93 -5.06
N ASP A 65 -17.87 -14.01 -6.01
CA ASP A 65 -16.77 -13.74 -6.93
C ASP A 65 -15.98 -12.53 -6.43
N LEU A 66 -14.68 -12.74 -6.20
CA LEU A 66 -13.76 -11.69 -5.75
C LEU A 66 -13.18 -10.89 -6.93
N LYS A 67 -13.41 -11.31 -8.17
CA LYS A 67 -12.81 -10.67 -9.34
C LYS A 67 -13.27 -9.22 -9.46
N THR A 68 -12.35 -8.36 -9.90
CA THR A 68 -12.66 -6.96 -10.17
C THR A 68 -11.83 -6.44 -11.33
N GLU A 69 -12.43 -5.57 -12.15
CA GLU A 69 -11.74 -4.90 -13.25
C GLU A 69 -11.20 -3.56 -12.77
N LEU A 70 -9.93 -3.30 -13.06
CA LEU A 70 -9.30 -2.01 -12.82
C LEU A 70 -8.28 -1.70 -13.92
N PHE A 71 -8.49 -0.57 -14.60
CA PHE A 71 -7.64 -0.08 -15.69
C PHE A 71 -7.48 -1.06 -16.85
N GLY A 72 -8.54 -1.79 -17.18
CA GLY A 72 -8.57 -2.75 -18.29
C GLY A 72 -8.01 -4.14 -17.95
N HIS A 73 -7.64 -4.38 -16.69
CA HIS A 73 -7.18 -5.68 -16.21
C HIS A 73 -8.15 -6.27 -15.19
N VAL A 74 -8.48 -7.55 -15.32
CA VAL A 74 -9.31 -8.27 -14.34
C VAL A 74 -8.39 -8.94 -13.31
N TYR A 75 -8.40 -8.41 -12.09
CA TYR A 75 -7.70 -8.96 -10.94
C TYR A 75 -8.56 -10.00 -10.21
N ASP A 76 -7.93 -10.97 -9.56
CA ASP A 76 -8.62 -12.05 -8.84
C ASP A 76 -9.14 -11.64 -7.45
N ALA A 77 -8.81 -10.42 -7.02
CA ALA A 77 -9.31 -9.82 -5.78
C ALA A 77 -9.21 -8.29 -5.82
N PRO A 78 -10.05 -7.56 -5.07
CA PRO A 78 -10.10 -6.09 -5.06
C PRO A 78 -9.08 -5.46 -4.11
N PHE A 79 -7.90 -6.06 -4.01
CA PHE A 79 -6.82 -5.56 -3.18
C PHE A 79 -5.45 -5.81 -3.79
N GLY A 80 -4.47 -4.97 -3.45
CA GLY A 80 -3.10 -5.05 -3.94
C GLY A 80 -2.06 -4.70 -2.88
N VAL A 81 -0.79 -4.80 -3.26
CA VAL A 81 0.35 -4.46 -2.41
C VAL A 81 0.67 -2.98 -2.56
N ALA A 82 0.50 -2.21 -1.48
CA ALA A 82 0.86 -0.79 -1.44
C ALA A 82 2.40 -0.60 -1.51
N PRO A 83 2.89 0.52 -2.07
CA PRO A 83 4.32 0.80 -2.10
C PRO A 83 4.83 1.05 -0.68
N VAL A 84 5.87 0.31 -0.28
CA VAL A 84 6.58 0.51 0.98
C VAL A 84 8.05 0.73 0.65
N GLY A 85 8.65 1.78 1.21
CA GLY A 85 10.08 2.04 1.07
C GLY A 85 10.93 1.11 1.93
N LEU A 86 12.17 0.85 1.50
CA LEU A 86 13.18 0.09 2.24
C LEU A 86 12.69 -1.28 2.75
N GLN A 87 11.92 -2.02 1.95
CA GLN A 87 11.37 -3.31 2.37
C GLN A 87 12.47 -4.32 2.76
N GLY A 88 13.64 -4.28 2.09
CA GLY A 88 14.82 -5.06 2.45
C GLY A 88 15.40 -4.79 3.86
N LEU A 89 15.11 -3.63 4.46
CA LEU A 89 15.43 -3.36 5.86
C LEU A 89 14.60 -4.23 6.81
N ILE A 90 13.34 -4.48 6.46
CA ILE A 90 12.42 -5.32 7.23
C ILE A 90 12.83 -6.77 7.08
N TRP A 91 12.89 -7.24 5.83
CA TRP A 91 13.26 -8.61 5.50
C TRP A 91 13.92 -8.64 4.11
N PRO A 92 15.04 -9.36 3.91
CA PRO A 92 15.74 -9.41 2.63
C PRO A 92 14.85 -9.88 1.47
N ASN A 93 15.05 -9.30 0.28
CA ASN A 93 14.29 -9.58 -0.94
C ASN A 93 12.76 -9.44 -0.81
N SER A 94 12.27 -8.67 0.16
CA SER A 94 10.83 -8.44 0.34
C SER A 94 10.11 -7.95 -0.92
N PRO A 95 10.66 -7.01 -1.72
CA PRO A 95 10.01 -6.60 -2.97
C PRO A 95 9.81 -7.79 -3.93
N GLU A 96 10.81 -8.64 -4.11
CA GLU A 96 10.75 -9.80 -4.99
C GLU A 96 9.78 -10.87 -4.47
N ILE A 97 9.76 -11.12 -3.16
CA ILE A 97 8.83 -12.06 -2.52
C ILE A 97 7.38 -11.63 -2.79
N LEU A 98 7.09 -10.34 -2.59
CA LEU A 98 5.75 -9.79 -2.79
C LEU A 98 5.36 -9.69 -4.26
N ALA A 99 6.29 -9.33 -5.13
CA ALA A 99 6.07 -9.29 -6.57
C ALA A 99 5.71 -10.67 -7.13
N LYS A 100 6.45 -11.73 -6.74
CA LYS A 100 6.15 -13.11 -7.15
C LYS A 100 4.76 -13.56 -6.68
N ALA A 101 4.43 -13.30 -5.41
CA ALA A 101 3.12 -13.64 -4.86
C ALA A 101 1.99 -12.86 -5.56
N ALA A 102 2.20 -11.60 -5.88
CA ALA A 102 1.22 -10.77 -6.58
C ALA A 102 0.90 -11.31 -7.98
N VAL A 103 1.91 -11.77 -8.72
CA VAL A 103 1.72 -12.45 -10.02
C VAL A 103 0.96 -13.76 -9.84
N ALA A 104 1.39 -14.61 -8.92
CA ALA A 104 0.78 -15.92 -8.68
C ALA A 104 -0.71 -15.83 -8.31
N HIS A 105 -1.10 -14.76 -7.63
CA HIS A 105 -2.48 -14.53 -7.20
C HIS A 105 -3.24 -13.50 -8.04
N ASN A 106 -2.64 -13.01 -9.14
CA ASN A 106 -3.21 -11.99 -10.04
C ASN A 106 -3.78 -10.78 -9.27
N ILE A 107 -2.93 -10.10 -8.51
CA ILE A 107 -3.21 -8.82 -7.83
C ILE A 107 -2.12 -7.78 -8.16
N PRO A 108 -2.39 -6.47 -8.08
CA PRO A 108 -1.37 -5.47 -8.39
C PRO A 108 -0.31 -5.38 -7.28
N PHE A 109 0.94 -5.21 -7.69
CA PHE A 109 2.08 -4.87 -6.83
C PHE A 109 2.64 -3.51 -7.23
N ILE A 110 2.70 -2.57 -6.29
CA ILE A 110 3.25 -1.24 -6.53
C ILE A 110 4.68 -1.16 -5.98
N LEU A 111 5.67 -1.03 -6.86
CA LEU A 111 7.07 -0.83 -6.50
C LEU A 111 7.33 0.62 -6.07
N SER A 112 7.97 0.85 -4.92
CA SER A 112 8.34 2.21 -4.47
C SER A 112 9.60 2.73 -5.16
N THR A 113 9.74 4.05 -5.31
CA THR A 113 11.03 4.68 -5.72
C THR A 113 12.17 4.38 -4.75
N VAL A 114 11.88 4.32 -3.45
CA VAL A 114 12.85 4.05 -2.38
C VAL A 114 12.88 2.57 -1.99
N THR A 115 12.74 1.69 -2.98
CA THR A 115 12.76 0.23 -2.85
C THR A 115 14.18 -0.33 -2.74
N THR A 116 14.28 -1.62 -2.36
CA THR A 116 15.52 -2.40 -2.34
C THR A 116 15.69 -3.34 -3.53
N SER A 117 14.82 -3.27 -4.54
CA SER A 117 14.92 -4.02 -5.80
C SER A 117 14.79 -3.09 -7.01
N SER A 118 15.57 -3.30 -8.06
CA SER A 118 15.55 -2.41 -9.24
C SER A 118 14.24 -2.52 -10.04
N ILE A 119 13.92 -1.45 -10.78
CA ILE A 119 12.81 -1.39 -11.74
C ILE A 119 12.83 -2.62 -12.67
N GLU A 120 13.99 -2.90 -13.27
CA GLU A 120 14.18 -3.94 -14.27
C GLU A 120 13.91 -5.32 -13.66
N ARG A 121 14.52 -5.59 -12.50
CA ARG A 121 14.34 -6.86 -11.79
C ARG A 121 12.88 -7.15 -11.43
N ILE A 122 12.14 -6.15 -10.96
CA ILE A 122 10.72 -6.34 -10.61
C ILE A 122 9.86 -6.49 -11.86
N SER A 123 10.17 -5.77 -12.94
CA SER A 123 9.51 -5.99 -14.23
C SER A 123 9.74 -7.41 -14.73
N GLU A 124 10.96 -7.94 -14.67
CA GLU A 124 11.25 -9.35 -15.03
C GLU A 124 10.39 -10.33 -14.22
N ILE A 125 10.33 -10.15 -12.90
CA ILE A 125 9.56 -11.01 -12.00
C ILE A 125 8.06 -10.93 -12.28
N THR A 126 7.57 -9.75 -12.67
CA THR A 126 6.14 -9.49 -12.86
C THR A 126 5.69 -9.54 -14.32
N GLU A 127 6.59 -9.86 -15.24
CA GLU A 127 6.34 -9.80 -16.68
C GLU A 127 5.78 -8.42 -17.11
N GLY A 128 6.29 -7.34 -16.51
CA GLY A 128 5.83 -5.97 -16.76
C GLY A 128 4.46 -5.64 -16.16
N LYS A 129 3.89 -6.46 -15.27
CA LYS A 129 2.56 -6.23 -14.67
C LYS A 129 2.60 -5.38 -13.39
N ALA A 130 3.79 -5.17 -12.80
CA ALA A 130 3.94 -4.31 -11.63
C ALA A 130 3.60 -2.85 -11.94
N TRP A 131 3.07 -2.14 -10.95
CA TRP A 131 2.91 -0.69 -10.98
C TRP A 131 4.13 -0.03 -10.33
N TYR A 132 4.34 1.25 -10.59
CA TYR A 132 5.46 1.97 -9.99
C TYR A 132 5.01 3.24 -9.30
N GLN A 133 5.41 3.42 -8.05
CA GLN A 133 5.23 4.65 -7.30
C GLN A 133 6.44 5.57 -7.46
N LEU A 134 6.19 6.74 -8.04
CA LEU A 134 7.19 7.78 -8.25
C LEU A 134 7.09 8.84 -7.15
N TYR A 135 8.19 9.05 -6.45
CA TYR A 135 8.42 10.33 -5.79
C TYR A 135 8.93 11.29 -6.85
N HIS A 136 8.32 12.48 -6.96
CA HIS A 136 8.74 13.47 -7.95
C HIS A 136 10.12 14.04 -7.57
N PRO A 137 11.20 13.71 -8.31
CA PRO A 137 12.50 14.28 -8.05
C PRO A 137 12.53 15.75 -8.48
N ALA A 138 13.15 16.61 -7.67
CA ALA A 138 13.38 18.00 -8.07
C ALA A 138 14.30 18.10 -9.30
N ASP A 139 15.15 17.11 -9.53
CA ASP A 139 16.02 17.00 -10.70
C ASP A 139 15.26 16.37 -11.89
N SER A 140 15.11 17.14 -12.97
CA SER A 140 14.40 16.69 -14.17
C SER A 140 15.12 15.56 -14.91
N ASN A 141 16.45 15.47 -14.85
CA ASN A 141 17.19 14.40 -15.52
C ASN A 141 16.96 13.07 -14.81
N LEU A 142 17.00 13.07 -13.48
CA LEU A 142 16.68 11.89 -12.67
C LEU A 142 15.24 11.42 -12.93
N ARG A 143 14.29 12.35 -12.95
CA ARG A 143 12.88 12.05 -13.25
C ARG A 143 12.75 11.41 -14.62
N ASP A 144 13.33 12.03 -15.64
CA ASP A 144 13.18 11.62 -17.02
C ASP A 144 13.84 10.27 -17.29
N ASP A 145 14.99 9.98 -16.67
CA ASP A 145 15.64 8.68 -16.80
C ASP A 145 14.83 7.57 -16.09
N ILE A 146 14.28 7.84 -14.90
CA ILE A 146 13.35 6.89 -14.24
C ILE A 146 12.14 6.61 -15.15
N LEU A 147 11.50 7.64 -15.72
CA LEU A 147 10.35 7.44 -16.61
C LEU A 147 10.73 6.62 -17.85
N LYS A 148 11.90 6.86 -18.44
CA LYS A 148 12.42 6.07 -19.57
C LYS A 148 12.65 4.62 -19.19
N ARG A 149 13.23 4.35 -18.01
CA ARG A 149 13.43 2.99 -17.50
C ARG A 149 12.11 2.26 -17.27
N LEU A 150 11.11 2.95 -16.73
CA LEU A 150 9.77 2.38 -16.52
C LEU A 150 9.08 2.01 -17.82
N ASP A 151 9.19 2.87 -18.84
CA ASP A 151 8.66 2.62 -20.18
C ASP A 151 9.36 1.41 -20.84
N ALA A 152 10.68 1.38 -20.82
CA ALA A 152 11.47 0.24 -21.32
C ALA A 152 11.14 -1.07 -20.58
N ALA A 153 10.89 -0.99 -19.27
CA ALA A 153 10.46 -2.10 -18.43
C ALA A 153 8.95 -2.37 -18.49
N LYS A 154 8.20 -1.68 -19.35
CA LYS A 154 6.77 -1.90 -19.66
C LYS A 154 5.83 -1.80 -18.45
N TYR A 155 6.16 -0.95 -17.47
CA TYR A 155 5.23 -0.68 -16.37
C TYR A 155 3.92 -0.07 -16.92
N PRO A 156 2.73 -0.56 -16.53
CA PRO A 156 1.48 -0.11 -17.13
C PRO A 156 0.88 1.11 -16.41
N VAL A 157 1.25 1.30 -15.14
CA VAL A 157 0.64 2.29 -14.24
C VAL A 157 1.71 2.99 -13.42
N LEU A 158 1.65 4.33 -13.43
CA LEU A 158 2.47 5.21 -12.62
C LEU A 158 1.64 5.79 -11.47
N VAL A 159 2.12 5.67 -10.25
CA VAL A 159 1.49 6.18 -9.04
C VAL A 159 2.28 7.38 -8.54
N LEU A 160 1.77 8.59 -8.76
CA LEU A 160 2.39 9.84 -8.35
C LEU A 160 2.04 10.15 -6.90
N LEU A 161 3.06 10.33 -6.07
CA LEU A 161 2.88 10.61 -4.65
C LEU A 161 2.80 12.13 -4.40
N SER A 162 1.74 12.59 -3.72
CA SER A 162 1.53 14.01 -3.38
C SER A 162 1.70 14.35 -1.89
N ASP A 163 1.60 13.37 -0.99
CA ASP A 163 1.47 13.56 0.47
C ASP A 163 2.80 13.65 1.25
N VAL A 164 3.94 13.75 0.55
CA VAL A 164 5.27 13.90 1.17
C VAL A 164 5.96 15.19 0.72
N PRO A 165 5.41 16.39 1.02
CA PRO A 165 6.09 17.65 0.73
C PRO A 165 7.33 17.86 1.61
N SER A 166 7.35 17.20 2.77
CA SER A 166 8.46 17.08 3.71
C SER A 166 8.39 15.71 4.37
N PHE A 167 9.49 15.26 4.98
CA PHE A 167 9.48 14.04 5.78
C PHE A 167 8.62 14.22 7.04
N GLY A 168 7.76 13.24 7.35
CA GLY A 168 7.06 13.21 8.63
C GLY A 168 8.02 13.09 9.81
N TYR A 169 7.71 13.75 10.91
CA TYR A 169 8.46 13.64 12.16
C TYR A 169 8.15 12.30 12.83
N ARG A 170 9.13 11.39 12.89
CA ARG A 170 8.93 10.00 13.31
C ARG A 170 9.80 9.67 14.54
N PRO A 171 9.30 9.84 15.78
CA PRO A 171 10.11 9.69 16.99
C PRO A 171 10.80 8.33 17.12
N ARG A 172 10.14 7.25 16.69
CA ARG A 172 10.72 5.89 16.72
C ARG A 172 11.92 5.76 15.77
N ASP A 173 11.81 6.32 14.56
CA ASP A 173 12.91 6.32 13.59
C ASP A 173 14.10 7.16 14.09
N ILE A 174 13.83 8.30 14.71
CA ILE A 174 14.86 9.17 15.31
C ILE A 174 15.60 8.42 16.43
N ARG A 175 14.86 7.81 17.36
CA ARG A 175 15.43 7.06 18.50
C ARG A 175 16.30 5.88 18.03
N ASN A 176 15.92 5.22 16.94
CA ASN A 176 16.65 4.09 16.39
C ASN A 176 17.80 4.47 15.44
N GLY A 177 18.02 5.78 15.20
CA GLY A 177 19.04 6.25 14.28
C GLY A 177 18.73 5.99 12.81
N LEU A 178 17.45 5.80 12.47
CA LEU A 178 16.97 5.61 11.08
C LEU A 178 16.53 6.93 10.43
N ALA A 179 16.39 8.01 11.19
CA ALA A 179 16.21 9.35 10.64
C ALA A 179 17.44 9.76 9.82
N MET A 180 17.24 10.59 8.79
CA MET A 180 18.33 11.04 7.93
C MET A 180 19.21 12.09 8.63
N PRO A 181 20.55 11.98 8.63
CA PRO A 181 21.34 10.87 8.09
C PRO A 181 21.34 9.64 9.02
N PRO A 182 21.16 8.41 8.49
CA PRO A 182 21.08 7.21 9.32
C PRO A 182 22.40 6.98 10.09
N ARG A 183 22.30 6.39 11.28
CA ARG A 183 23.45 6.05 12.13
C ARG A 183 23.28 4.67 12.72
N MET A 184 24.30 3.83 12.55
CA MET A 184 24.35 2.55 13.23
C MET A 184 24.88 2.75 14.65
N THR A 185 24.07 2.41 15.66
CA THR A 185 24.44 2.54 17.07
C THR A 185 24.85 1.18 17.65
N LEU A 186 25.56 1.17 18.78
CA LEU A 186 25.85 -0.06 19.53
C LEU A 186 24.55 -0.82 19.89
N SER A 187 23.48 -0.09 20.21
CA SER A 187 22.15 -0.68 20.43
C SER A 187 21.64 -1.43 19.19
N ASN A 188 21.82 -0.88 17.99
CA ASN A 188 21.41 -1.55 16.75
C ASN A 188 22.24 -2.82 16.51
N ILE A 189 23.54 -2.81 16.80
CA ILE A 189 24.40 -4.00 16.68
C ILE A 189 23.95 -5.10 17.64
N LEU A 190 23.70 -4.77 18.92
CA LEU A 190 23.15 -5.70 19.91
C LEU A 190 21.81 -6.29 19.43
N GLN A 191 20.92 -5.45 18.89
CA GLN A 191 19.64 -5.93 18.34
C GLN A 191 19.84 -6.92 17.19
N ILE A 192 20.77 -6.68 16.27
CA ILE A 192 21.07 -7.62 15.17
C ILE A 192 21.56 -8.96 15.73
N MET A 193 22.46 -8.96 16.71
CA MET A 193 22.99 -10.21 17.31
C MET A 193 21.89 -11.06 17.96
N THR A 194 20.85 -10.44 18.52
CA THR A 194 19.70 -11.18 19.08
C THR A 194 18.75 -11.76 18.03
N LYS A 195 19.00 -11.52 16.74
CA LYS A 195 18.13 -11.91 15.61
C LYS A 195 18.93 -12.66 14.53
N PRO A 196 19.44 -13.88 14.83
CA PRO A 196 20.39 -14.58 13.97
C PRO A 196 19.82 -14.92 12.59
N GLU A 197 18.56 -15.36 12.50
CA GLU A 197 17.94 -15.69 11.20
C GLU A 197 17.89 -14.46 10.28
N TRP A 198 17.46 -13.31 10.82
CA TRP A 198 17.43 -12.06 10.07
C TRP A 198 18.84 -11.62 9.65
N ALA A 199 19.81 -11.70 10.56
CA ALA A 199 21.19 -11.29 10.30
C ALA A 199 21.85 -12.15 9.21
N ILE A 200 21.72 -13.47 9.30
CA ILE A 200 22.26 -14.43 8.32
C ILE A 200 21.61 -14.21 6.95
N LYS A 201 20.29 -14.09 6.90
CA LYS A 201 19.58 -13.84 5.62
C LYS A 201 19.98 -12.50 5.01
N THR A 202 20.15 -11.46 5.83
CA THR A 202 20.62 -10.15 5.36
C THR A 202 22.04 -10.24 4.84
N LEU A 203 22.94 -10.99 5.50
CA LEU A 203 24.31 -11.17 5.04
C LEU A 203 24.36 -11.89 3.69
N ILE A 204 23.58 -12.97 3.51
CA ILE A 204 23.51 -13.74 2.27
C ILE A 204 23.04 -12.88 1.08
N HIS A 205 22.08 -11.98 1.31
CA HIS A 205 21.49 -11.16 0.25
C HIS A 205 22.10 -9.76 0.13
N GLY A 206 23.07 -9.43 0.98
CA GLY A 206 23.70 -8.12 1.02
C GLY A 206 22.90 -7.08 1.80
N THR A 207 23.57 -5.97 2.13
CA THR A 207 22.95 -4.87 2.87
C THR A 207 21.90 -4.14 2.00
N PRO A 208 20.75 -3.77 2.59
CA PRO A 208 19.70 -3.08 1.86
C PRO A 208 20.21 -1.72 1.35
N ASN A 209 19.97 -1.45 0.08
CA ASN A 209 20.31 -0.19 -0.58
C ASN A 209 19.14 0.28 -1.46
N PHE A 210 19.12 1.56 -1.83
CA PHE A 210 18.08 2.11 -2.71
C PHE A 210 18.35 1.70 -4.16
N ALA A 211 17.97 0.47 -4.53
CA ALA A 211 18.36 -0.14 -5.80
C ALA A 211 18.02 0.71 -7.03
N THR A 212 16.85 1.36 -7.04
CA THR A 212 16.46 2.26 -8.13
C THR A 212 17.31 3.52 -8.22
N LEU A 213 17.70 4.07 -7.06
CA LEU A 213 18.43 5.33 -6.97
C LEU A 213 19.95 5.16 -7.03
N LYS A 214 20.44 3.94 -6.78
CA LYS A 214 21.87 3.59 -6.78
C LYS A 214 22.65 4.12 -7.98
N PRO A 215 22.14 4.10 -9.24
CA PRO A 215 22.86 4.64 -10.39
C PRO A 215 23.10 6.15 -10.35
N TYR A 216 22.28 6.90 -9.61
CA TYR A 216 22.34 8.37 -9.52
C TYR A 216 23.01 8.85 -8.22
N MET A 217 23.44 7.92 -7.38
CA MET A 217 24.19 8.19 -6.18
C MET A 217 25.67 8.18 -6.49
N GLU A 218 26.40 9.23 -6.09
CA GLU A 218 27.86 9.23 -6.18
C GLU A 218 28.44 8.03 -5.42
N LYS A 219 29.52 7.44 -5.95
CA LYS A 219 30.19 6.32 -5.28
C LYS A 219 30.85 6.84 -4.00
N GLY A 220 30.63 6.16 -2.88
CA GLY A 220 31.26 6.49 -1.60
C GLY A 220 30.63 7.67 -0.84
N LEU A 221 29.37 8.02 -1.11
CA LEU A 221 28.65 9.05 -0.35
C LEU A 221 28.75 8.79 1.16
N SER A 222 29.17 9.80 1.91
CA SER A 222 28.98 9.83 3.36
C SER A 222 27.49 9.83 3.71
N MET A 223 27.14 9.41 4.93
CA MET A 223 25.74 9.41 5.40
C MET A 223 25.10 10.80 5.33
N LYS A 224 25.89 11.87 5.52
CA LYS A 224 25.44 13.26 5.36
C LYS A 224 25.07 13.57 3.90
N GLN A 225 25.91 13.17 2.95
CA GLN A 225 25.64 13.39 1.53
C GLN A 225 24.45 12.54 1.04
N LEU A 226 24.28 11.32 1.57
CA LEU A 226 23.06 10.54 1.35
C LEU A 226 21.82 11.28 1.86
N GLY A 227 21.88 11.88 3.06
CA GLY A 227 20.83 12.75 3.59
C GLY A 227 20.48 13.91 2.67
N LEU A 228 21.50 14.61 2.15
CA LEU A 228 21.31 15.73 1.22
C LEU A 228 20.71 15.27 -0.12
N PHE A 229 21.18 14.15 -0.66
CA PHE A 229 20.63 13.57 -1.88
C PHE A 229 19.15 13.21 -1.70
N MET A 230 18.80 12.54 -0.60
CA MET A 230 17.40 12.18 -0.32
C MET A 230 16.54 13.43 -0.12
N ASN A 231 17.02 14.45 0.60
CA ASN A 231 16.32 15.74 0.72
C ASN A 231 16.09 16.38 -0.65
N LYS A 232 17.13 16.55 -1.47
CA LYS A 232 17.01 17.14 -2.81
C LYS A 232 16.06 16.33 -3.71
N THR A 233 16.08 15.01 -3.59
CA THR A 233 15.26 14.09 -4.39
C THR A 233 13.80 14.11 -3.96
N PHE A 234 13.48 14.33 -2.68
CA PHE A 234 12.11 14.19 -2.18
C PHE A 234 11.48 15.49 -1.69
N SER A 235 12.24 16.57 -1.58
CA SER A 235 11.72 17.86 -1.14
C SER A 235 10.92 18.57 -2.24
N GLY A 236 9.82 19.19 -1.83
CA GLY A 236 9.00 20.03 -2.67
C GLY A 236 7.60 19.46 -2.87
N ARG A 237 6.65 20.37 -3.08
CA ARG A 237 5.25 20.02 -3.33
C ARG A 237 5.08 19.58 -4.77
N LEU A 238 4.25 18.57 -5.00
CA LEU A 238 3.72 18.30 -6.33
C LEU A 238 2.73 19.42 -6.70
N ASN A 239 2.75 19.87 -7.95
CA ASN A 239 1.84 20.88 -8.48
C ASN A 239 1.62 20.62 -9.98
N GLU A 240 0.73 21.40 -10.61
CA GLU A 240 0.40 21.29 -12.05
C GLU A 240 1.65 21.38 -12.95
N GLU A 241 2.55 22.34 -12.69
CA GLU A 241 3.80 22.52 -13.45
C GLU A 241 4.74 21.31 -13.37
N ARG A 242 4.77 20.61 -12.23
CA ARG A 242 5.59 19.42 -12.01
C ARG A 242 4.95 18.15 -12.58
N ILE A 243 3.63 18.11 -12.65
CA ILE A 243 2.87 16.99 -13.19
C ILE A 243 2.92 16.99 -14.72
N LYS A 244 2.80 18.16 -15.36
CA LYS A 244 2.71 18.27 -16.83
C LYS A 244 3.87 17.56 -17.57
N PRO A 245 5.16 17.76 -17.23
CA PRO A 245 6.25 17.05 -17.90
C PRO A 245 6.22 15.53 -17.69
N ILE A 246 5.68 15.06 -16.56
CA ILE A 246 5.49 13.61 -16.32
C ILE A 246 4.41 13.09 -17.27
N ARG A 247 3.27 13.79 -17.36
CA ARG A 247 2.18 13.40 -18.26
C ARG A 247 2.57 13.47 -19.73
N ASP A 248 3.44 14.42 -20.11
CA ASP A 248 3.94 14.55 -21.48
C ASP A 248 4.80 13.35 -21.90
N LYS A 249 5.61 12.82 -20.97
CA LYS A 249 6.52 11.68 -21.21
C LYS A 249 5.87 10.32 -21.01
N TRP A 250 5.09 10.17 -19.95
CA TRP A 250 4.37 8.94 -19.63
C TRP A 250 3.09 8.88 -20.44
N LYS A 251 2.82 7.76 -21.13
CA LYS A 251 1.56 7.56 -21.90
C LYS A 251 0.60 6.54 -21.27
N GLY A 252 1.09 5.74 -20.33
CA GLY A 252 0.28 4.79 -19.56
C GLY A 252 -0.65 5.47 -18.55
N LYS A 253 -1.24 4.65 -17.67
CA LYS A 253 -2.15 5.16 -16.64
C LYS A 253 -1.38 5.93 -15.56
N ILE A 254 -1.95 7.03 -15.08
CA ILE A 254 -1.40 7.79 -13.93
C ILE A 254 -2.45 7.89 -12.83
N ILE A 255 -2.02 7.57 -11.61
CA ILE A 255 -2.82 7.63 -10.40
C ILE A 255 -2.18 8.62 -9.44
N LEU A 256 -2.97 9.51 -8.83
CA LEU A 256 -2.50 10.38 -7.75
C LEU A 256 -2.72 9.70 -6.39
N LYS A 257 -1.65 9.47 -5.62
CA LYS A 257 -1.70 8.87 -4.29
C LYS A 257 -1.35 9.90 -3.22
N GLY A 258 -2.10 9.87 -2.12
CA GLY A 258 -1.97 10.85 -1.05
C GLY A 258 -3.06 11.91 -1.09
N VAL A 259 -4.15 11.64 -1.81
CA VAL A 259 -5.30 12.53 -1.90
C VAL A 259 -6.11 12.41 -0.62
N ALA A 260 -6.44 13.55 -0.02
CA ALA A 260 -7.25 13.61 1.20
C ALA A 260 -8.38 14.66 1.12
N THR A 261 -8.49 15.37 0.00
CA THR A 261 -9.42 16.49 -0.17
C THR A 261 -10.14 16.41 -1.52
N GLU A 262 -11.32 17.03 -1.59
CA GLU A 262 -12.05 17.21 -2.85
C GLU A 262 -11.29 18.11 -3.83
N ALA A 263 -10.61 19.14 -3.33
CA ALA A 263 -9.83 20.07 -4.15
C ALA A 263 -8.70 19.35 -4.92
N ASP A 264 -7.95 18.47 -4.24
CA ASP A 264 -6.92 17.66 -4.89
C ASP A 264 -7.52 16.63 -5.86
N THR A 265 -8.73 16.14 -5.59
CA THR A 265 -9.45 15.23 -6.48
C THR A 265 -9.89 15.93 -7.77
N GLU A 266 -10.46 17.12 -7.65
CA GLU A 266 -10.83 17.97 -8.79
C GLU A 266 -9.61 18.33 -9.64
N LEU A 267 -8.51 18.69 -8.98
CA LEU A 267 -7.25 18.96 -9.67
C LEU A 267 -6.72 17.71 -10.39
N ALA A 268 -6.79 16.52 -9.76
CA ALA A 268 -6.40 15.27 -10.41
C ALA A 268 -7.21 15.01 -11.70
N ILE A 269 -8.52 15.24 -11.67
CA ILE A 269 -9.39 15.12 -12.85
C ILE A 269 -8.98 16.13 -13.92
N LYS A 270 -8.80 17.41 -13.56
CA LYS A 270 -8.39 18.48 -14.48
C LYS A 270 -7.06 18.15 -15.18
N LEU A 271 -6.14 17.52 -14.46
CA LEU A 271 -4.81 17.12 -14.96
C LEU A 271 -4.82 15.79 -15.73
N GLY A 272 -5.99 15.18 -15.93
CA GLY A 272 -6.13 13.94 -16.71
C GLY A 272 -5.57 12.71 -15.99
N MET A 273 -5.64 12.66 -14.66
CA MET A 273 -5.33 11.45 -13.90
C MET A 273 -6.41 10.40 -14.11
N ASP A 274 -6.01 9.14 -14.24
CA ASP A 274 -6.93 8.01 -14.43
C ASP A 274 -7.57 7.56 -13.10
N GLY A 275 -6.92 7.85 -11.98
CA GLY A 275 -7.39 7.44 -10.66
C GLY A 275 -6.76 8.23 -9.51
N VAL A 276 -7.35 8.07 -8.32
CA VAL A 276 -6.79 8.54 -7.06
C VAL A 276 -6.72 7.40 -6.04
N ILE A 277 -5.66 7.38 -5.23
CA ILE A 277 -5.59 6.58 -4.00
C ILE A 277 -5.74 7.54 -2.83
N VAL A 278 -6.91 7.49 -2.18
CA VAL A 278 -7.16 8.21 -0.93
C VAL A 278 -6.27 7.61 0.16
N SER A 279 -5.40 8.44 0.71
CA SER A 279 -4.27 7.98 1.53
C SER A 279 -3.76 9.10 2.43
N ASN A 280 -3.32 8.74 3.63
CA ASN A 280 -2.51 9.60 4.51
C ASN A 280 -1.15 8.95 4.80
N HIS A 281 -0.64 8.21 3.83
CA HIS A 281 0.64 7.50 3.91
C HIS A 281 0.70 6.48 5.08
N GLY A 282 -0.45 5.91 5.46
CA GLY A 282 -0.55 4.99 6.59
C GLY A 282 -0.28 5.67 7.94
N GLY A 283 -0.66 6.94 8.10
CA GLY A 283 -0.47 7.73 9.32
C GLY A 283 0.98 8.13 9.58
N ARG A 284 1.79 8.32 8.53
CA ARG A 284 3.24 8.59 8.64
C ARG A 284 3.66 10.00 8.29
N GLN A 285 2.73 10.85 7.87
CA GLN A 285 3.02 12.19 7.34
C GLN A 285 2.33 13.31 8.12
N LEU A 286 1.01 13.25 8.30
CA LEU A 286 0.23 14.27 9.02
C LEU A 286 -0.60 13.64 10.14
N ASP A 287 -0.13 13.75 11.39
CA ASP A 287 -0.79 13.10 12.53
C ASP A 287 -2.10 13.79 12.95
N ALA A 288 -2.21 15.10 12.69
CA ALA A 288 -3.43 15.88 12.88
C ALA A 288 -4.47 15.69 11.76
N GLY A 289 -4.24 14.76 10.82
CA GLY A 289 -5.10 14.54 9.66
C GLY A 289 -6.37 13.74 9.94
N GLN A 290 -7.24 13.66 8.94
CA GLN A 290 -8.34 12.70 8.90
C GLN A 290 -7.81 11.27 8.62
N SER A 291 -8.58 10.26 9.03
CA SER A 291 -8.35 8.92 8.50
C SER A 291 -8.66 8.89 7.00
N ALA A 292 -8.05 7.96 6.27
CA ALA A 292 -8.31 7.82 4.85
C ALA A 292 -9.78 7.50 4.55
N ILE A 293 -10.47 6.73 5.42
CA ILE A 293 -11.90 6.44 5.25
C ILE A 293 -12.76 7.71 5.34
N LYS A 294 -12.47 8.61 6.27
CA LYS A 294 -13.20 9.88 6.43
C LYS A 294 -12.90 10.87 5.31
N SER A 295 -11.67 10.92 4.83
CA SER A 295 -11.33 11.72 3.65
C SER A 295 -12.00 11.17 2.37
N MET A 296 -12.21 9.85 2.28
CA MET A 296 -12.81 9.21 1.11
C MET A 296 -14.32 9.48 1.00
N GLU A 297 -15.05 9.60 2.12
CA GLU A 297 -16.51 9.81 2.13
C GLU A 297 -16.99 10.95 1.20
N PRO A 298 -16.50 12.21 1.32
CA PRO A 298 -16.90 13.30 0.41
C PRO A 298 -16.37 13.11 -1.03
N ILE A 299 -15.21 12.46 -1.20
CA ILE A 299 -14.61 12.20 -2.52
C ILE A 299 -15.48 11.21 -3.30
N VAL A 300 -15.90 10.11 -2.67
CA VAL A 300 -16.82 9.13 -3.27
C VAL A 300 -18.16 9.79 -3.61
N LYS A 301 -18.72 10.58 -2.68
CA LYS A 301 -20.01 11.24 -2.88
C LYS A 301 -20.02 12.13 -4.14
N ASN A 302 -18.96 12.88 -4.40
CA ASN A 302 -18.96 13.95 -5.40
C ASN A 302 -18.24 13.59 -6.72
N TYR A 303 -17.36 12.57 -6.70
CA TYR A 303 -16.47 12.26 -7.82
C TYR A 303 -16.54 10.81 -8.31
N LYS A 304 -17.32 9.93 -7.67
CA LYS A 304 -17.52 8.56 -8.19
C LYS A 304 -18.08 8.61 -9.61
N GLY A 305 -17.50 7.79 -10.49
CA GLY A 305 -17.82 7.78 -11.92
C GLY A 305 -17.09 8.84 -12.76
N LYS A 306 -16.44 9.83 -12.14
CA LYS A 306 -15.60 10.83 -12.83
C LYS A 306 -14.12 10.44 -12.85
N ILE A 307 -13.67 9.71 -11.83
CA ILE A 307 -12.30 9.21 -11.67
C ILE A 307 -12.34 7.89 -10.89
N LYS A 308 -11.36 7.01 -11.11
CA LYS A 308 -11.24 5.77 -10.32
C LYS A 308 -10.83 6.10 -8.88
N ILE A 309 -11.60 5.67 -7.90
CA ILE A 309 -11.33 5.96 -6.48
C ILE A 309 -10.86 4.69 -5.77
N MET A 310 -9.64 4.71 -5.27
CA MET A 310 -9.02 3.61 -4.53
C MET A 310 -8.62 4.11 -3.13
N MET A 311 -8.30 3.20 -2.22
CA MET A 311 -7.90 3.58 -0.86
C MET A 311 -6.79 2.69 -0.30
N ASP A 312 -5.88 3.30 0.48
CA ASP A 312 -4.99 2.60 1.40
C ASP A 312 -5.17 3.14 2.84
N SER A 313 -4.28 2.74 3.75
CA SER A 313 -4.24 3.19 5.15
C SER A 313 -5.31 2.57 6.05
N GLY A 314 -4.90 2.00 7.19
CA GLY A 314 -5.80 1.35 8.15
C GLY A 314 -6.25 -0.08 7.83
N ILE A 315 -6.29 -0.47 6.55
CA ILE A 315 -6.75 -1.81 6.12
C ILE A 315 -5.78 -2.90 6.63
N ARG A 316 -6.30 -3.92 7.31
CA ARG A 316 -5.52 -5.06 7.81
C ARG A 316 -6.04 -6.42 7.34
N THR A 317 -7.35 -6.59 7.27
CA THR A 317 -8.05 -7.88 7.13
C THR A 317 -9.06 -7.87 5.98
N GLY A 318 -9.62 -9.04 5.64
CA GLY A 318 -10.73 -9.16 4.70
C GLY A 318 -11.97 -8.33 5.07
N PRO A 319 -12.43 -8.33 6.34
CA PRO A 319 -13.45 -7.38 6.80
C PRO A 319 -13.08 -5.91 6.55
N ASP A 320 -11.84 -5.49 6.79
CA ASP A 320 -11.43 -4.11 6.53
C ASP A 320 -11.49 -3.77 5.03
N ILE A 321 -11.12 -4.73 4.16
CA ILE A 321 -11.28 -4.59 2.69
C ILE A 321 -12.76 -4.43 2.34
N ALA A 322 -13.63 -5.30 2.87
CA ALA A 322 -15.07 -5.25 2.59
C ALA A 322 -15.69 -3.91 3.02
N ARG A 323 -15.34 -3.41 4.21
CA ARG A 323 -15.77 -2.09 4.71
C ARG A 323 -15.33 -0.97 3.78
N THR A 324 -14.09 -1.00 3.32
CA THR A 324 -13.53 0.01 2.41
C THR A 324 -14.27 0.02 1.07
N LEU A 325 -14.53 -1.15 0.49
CA LEU A 325 -15.28 -1.28 -0.77
C LEU A 325 -16.74 -0.87 -0.60
N ALA A 326 -17.36 -1.23 0.53
CA ALA A 326 -18.73 -0.81 0.85
C ALA A 326 -18.85 0.72 0.97
N SER A 327 -17.82 1.38 1.51
CA SER A 327 -17.72 2.85 1.53
C SER A 327 -17.45 3.49 0.16
N GLY A 328 -17.35 2.69 -0.90
CA GLY A 328 -17.42 3.16 -2.28
C GLY A 328 -16.09 3.19 -3.04
N ALA A 329 -14.98 2.77 -2.42
CA ALA A 329 -13.74 2.49 -3.13
C ALA A 329 -13.94 1.39 -4.18
N GLU A 330 -13.26 1.52 -5.31
CA GLU A 330 -13.24 0.53 -6.39
C GLU A 330 -12.11 -0.50 -6.20
N PHE A 331 -11.07 -0.15 -5.45
CA PHE A 331 -9.95 -1.05 -5.14
C PHE A 331 -9.22 -0.63 -3.86
N THR A 332 -8.51 -1.56 -3.23
CA THR A 332 -7.79 -1.31 -1.97
C THR A 332 -6.29 -1.66 -2.05
N PHE A 333 -5.47 -1.02 -1.23
CA PHE A 333 -4.05 -1.34 -1.11
C PHE A 333 -3.62 -1.49 0.34
N LEU A 334 -2.81 -2.52 0.63
CA LEU A 334 -2.30 -2.79 1.96
C LEU A 334 -0.76 -2.78 1.94
N GLY A 335 -0.16 -2.11 2.94
CA GLY A 335 1.31 -2.07 3.11
C GLY A 335 1.77 -2.95 4.27
N ARG A 336 1.47 -2.54 5.51
CA ARG A 336 1.98 -3.18 6.73
C ARG A 336 1.60 -4.66 6.85
N SER A 337 0.37 -5.06 6.50
CA SER A 337 -0.05 -6.47 6.58
C SER A 337 0.84 -7.40 5.74
N PHE A 338 1.16 -6.99 4.51
CA PHE A 338 2.07 -7.73 3.64
C PHE A 338 3.48 -7.83 4.25
N MET A 339 4.00 -6.71 4.75
CA MET A 339 5.33 -6.69 5.36
C MET A 339 5.41 -7.46 6.68
N TYR A 340 4.36 -7.46 7.51
CA TYR A 340 4.30 -8.33 8.69
C TYR A 340 4.36 -9.80 8.30
N SER A 341 3.64 -10.19 7.24
CA SER A 341 3.65 -11.57 6.76
C SER A 341 5.02 -12.00 6.23
N VAL A 342 5.66 -11.18 5.39
CA VAL A 342 7.02 -11.45 4.88
C VAL A 342 8.04 -11.47 6.02
N ALA A 343 7.98 -10.51 6.93
CA ALA A 343 8.86 -10.49 8.09
C ALA A 343 8.68 -11.72 8.99
N ALA A 344 7.47 -12.26 9.12
CA ALA A 344 7.17 -13.42 9.93
C ALA A 344 7.54 -14.75 9.25
N LEU A 345 7.25 -14.89 7.95
CA LEU A 345 7.25 -16.17 7.22
C LEU A 345 8.26 -16.23 6.07
N GLY A 346 8.99 -15.16 5.80
CA GLY A 346 9.96 -15.09 4.71
C GLY A 346 9.30 -15.24 3.34
N ASN A 347 9.81 -16.16 2.52
CA ASN A 347 9.35 -16.38 1.14
C ASN A 347 7.87 -16.77 1.05
N GLU A 348 7.34 -17.46 2.06
CA GLU A 348 5.93 -17.86 2.09
C GLU A 348 4.98 -16.72 2.49
N GLY A 349 5.53 -15.60 3.00
CA GLY A 349 4.74 -14.52 3.56
C GLY A 349 3.81 -13.87 2.54
N GLY A 350 4.25 -13.73 1.29
CA GLY A 350 3.44 -13.14 0.21
C GLY A 350 2.21 -13.98 -0.12
N ASN A 351 2.38 -15.28 -0.41
CA ASN A 351 1.26 -16.16 -0.72
C ASN A 351 0.32 -16.33 0.48
N HIS A 352 0.89 -16.47 1.69
CA HIS A 352 0.13 -16.63 2.93
C HIS A 352 -0.87 -15.49 3.16
N ILE A 353 -0.41 -14.24 3.08
CA ILE A 353 -1.29 -13.09 3.36
C ILE A 353 -2.36 -12.93 2.29
N ILE A 354 -2.04 -13.16 1.02
CA ILE A 354 -3.03 -13.04 -0.06
C ILE A 354 -4.11 -14.11 0.09
N SER A 355 -3.73 -15.35 0.35
CA SER A 355 -4.65 -16.46 0.65
C SER A 355 -5.55 -16.15 1.86
N SER A 356 -4.96 -15.61 2.93
CA SER A 356 -5.71 -15.23 4.15
C SER A 356 -6.72 -14.12 3.87
N LEU A 357 -6.31 -13.05 3.16
CA LEU A 357 -7.20 -11.94 2.80
C LEU A 357 -8.32 -12.37 1.86
N LYS A 358 -8.05 -13.20 0.83
CA LYS A 358 -9.08 -13.77 -0.06
C LYS A 358 -10.09 -14.62 0.73
N THR A 359 -9.60 -15.45 1.66
CA THR A 359 -10.46 -16.28 2.52
C THR A 359 -11.37 -15.42 3.40
N GLN A 360 -10.80 -14.43 4.08
CA GLN A 360 -11.53 -13.54 4.97
C GLN A 360 -12.55 -12.69 4.21
N LEU A 361 -12.19 -12.13 3.05
CA LEU A 361 -13.10 -11.33 2.23
C LEU A 361 -14.26 -12.17 1.69
N LYS A 362 -13.97 -13.37 1.16
CA LYS A 362 -14.99 -14.29 0.67
C LYS A 362 -15.98 -14.66 1.78
N GLN A 363 -15.48 -14.92 2.99
CA GLN A 363 -16.34 -15.22 4.13
C GLN A 363 -17.26 -14.04 4.47
N VAL A 364 -16.78 -12.80 4.45
CA VAL A 364 -17.63 -11.62 4.68
C VAL A 364 -18.72 -11.51 3.61
N MET A 365 -18.36 -11.66 2.33
CA MET A 365 -19.30 -11.62 1.21
C MET A 365 -20.37 -12.71 1.32
N GLU A 366 -19.99 -13.92 1.75
CA GLU A 366 -20.93 -15.01 2.05
C GLU A 366 -21.93 -14.63 3.15
N GLN A 367 -21.47 -14.03 4.25
CA GLN A 367 -22.34 -13.63 5.36
C GLN A 367 -23.36 -12.56 4.97
N VAL A 368 -22.99 -11.65 4.06
CA VAL A 368 -23.89 -10.60 3.60
C VAL A 368 -24.66 -10.98 2.32
N CYS A 369 -24.47 -12.20 1.81
CA CYS A 369 -25.04 -12.67 0.53
C CYS A 369 -24.67 -11.77 -0.67
N CYS A 370 -23.47 -11.21 -0.67
CA CYS A 370 -22.95 -10.37 -1.74
C CYS A 370 -22.19 -11.25 -2.75
N THR A 371 -22.67 -11.31 -3.99
CA THR A 371 -22.07 -12.17 -5.03
C THR A 371 -20.91 -11.51 -5.76
N VAL A 372 -20.87 -10.16 -5.82
CA VAL A 372 -19.85 -9.38 -6.54
C VAL A 372 -19.35 -8.25 -5.65
N THR A 373 -18.03 -8.05 -5.59
CA THR A 373 -17.40 -7.08 -4.68
C THR A 373 -17.90 -5.65 -4.85
N ALA A 374 -18.27 -5.25 -6.08
CA ALA A 374 -18.78 -3.91 -6.39
C ALA A 374 -20.12 -3.59 -5.71
N ASP A 375 -20.86 -4.61 -5.30
CA ASP A 375 -22.18 -4.49 -4.68
C ASP A 375 -22.12 -4.42 -3.14
N LEU A 376 -20.94 -4.54 -2.53
CA LEU A 376 -20.77 -4.42 -1.07
C LEU A 376 -21.36 -3.13 -0.48
N LYS A 377 -21.40 -2.04 -1.26
CA LYS A 377 -22.03 -0.76 -0.88
C LYS A 377 -23.52 -0.90 -0.54
N ASN A 378 -24.21 -1.88 -1.13
CA ASN A 378 -25.63 -2.14 -0.90
C ASN A 378 -25.89 -2.81 0.46
N HIS A 379 -24.83 -3.26 1.14
CA HIS A 379 -24.90 -3.97 2.40
C HIS A 379 -24.52 -3.08 3.60
N LEU A 380 -24.34 -1.77 3.42
CA LEU A 380 -24.11 -0.86 4.57
C LEU A 380 -25.34 -0.81 5.48
N THR A 381 -25.16 -0.88 6.80
CA THR A 381 -26.27 -0.80 7.78
C THR A 381 -27.10 0.47 7.65
N ARG A 382 -26.47 1.59 7.27
CA ARG A 382 -27.12 2.88 7.04
C ARG A 382 -27.91 2.96 5.72
N CYS A 383 -27.63 2.07 4.77
CA CYS A 383 -28.33 1.96 3.49
C CYS A 383 -29.35 0.81 3.46
N ALA A 384 -29.45 0.01 4.53
CA ALA A 384 -30.48 -0.99 4.70
C ALA A 384 -31.85 -0.29 4.80
N ILE A 385 -32.46 -0.07 3.62
CA ILE A 385 -33.85 0.36 3.48
C ILE A 385 -34.71 -0.63 4.29
N LYS A 386 -35.70 -0.08 5.00
CA LYS A 386 -36.77 -0.82 5.68
C LYS A 386 -37.20 -2.04 4.85
N PRO A 387 -37.52 -3.18 5.47
CA PRO A 387 -37.95 -4.37 4.74
C PRO A 387 -39.05 -4.01 3.74
N PRO A 388 -39.09 -4.68 2.56
CA PRO A 388 -40.20 -4.49 1.63
C PRO A 388 -41.50 -4.66 2.42
N ARG A 389 -42.41 -3.69 2.34
CA ARG A 389 -43.77 -3.89 2.85
C ARG A 389 -44.28 -5.12 2.09
N HIS A 390 -44.49 -6.22 2.81
CA HIS A 390 -45.34 -7.27 2.31
C HIS A 390 -46.67 -6.60 1.97
N VAL A 391 -46.93 -6.44 0.67
CA VAL A 391 -48.29 -6.29 0.20
C VAL A 391 -48.90 -7.66 0.43
N LEU A 392 -49.50 -7.82 1.61
CA LEU A 392 -50.52 -8.83 1.81
C LEU A 392 -51.67 -8.37 0.90
N ASN A 393 -51.77 -8.98 -0.27
CA ASN A 393 -53.04 -8.99 -0.98
C ASN A 393 -53.93 -9.99 -0.23
N ASP A 394 -55.10 -9.51 0.16
CA ASP A 394 -56.21 -10.27 0.73
C ASP A 394 -56.63 -11.47 -0.14
#